data_AF-A0A093ZR07-F1
#
_entry.id   AF-A0A093ZR07-F1
#
_cell.length_a   1.000
_cell.length_b   1.000
_cell.length_c   1.000
_cell.angle_alpha   90.00
_cell.angle_beta   90.00
_cell.angle_gamma   90.00
#
_symmetry.space_group_name_H-M   'P 1'
#
loop_
_entity.id
_entity.type
_entity.pdbx_description
1 polymer ?
#
loop_
_entity_poly.entity_id
_entity_poly.type
_entity_poly.pdbx_seq_one_letter_code
_entity_poly.pdbx_strand_id
1 'polypeptide(L)'
;MVERKIGRRACNGCKIRKVKCSEVPPCKSCISARIECTFPERRGTRGPKSLRPKTLRSITQTGPKSNTAVGNGCAFADGSAQSRIDVPASPSPPIELHTTPKAPLETPSLSLIAQLSVYRLRLYPIWPIVAVDEMIGLLQANMQDMETYALANAIGAATIAQLKLDQTGMDTATGSSMVEECQRTKFMGKNGQAANLNILRIAFFLHIYYENQNQGGVKSLLFLREAITIAQIMRLHRESSYLSLSISEQQVRRRILWLLFVTERGVGILYKLPVILKPDVLFPAIDGDDETHIMLAFQKLVDLFWTFDQSRAFEILEGPSVEILPKSDMELAHHDSLYALYKKLQEVSLDQDPSNEVQRADICVTRQWMRAVLWKATNSSEGLNSGRKITSPDHPIQIARDFLSFISQLPGTALQAHGPTMETKIYEIASTVADAIAHNDTVAWISPYRPIDILAQLQRILASIRGGNEALEQMLYSKAACVQGNLVMLVEPSSLIEDFDDEWLENDIFFSI
;
A
#
# COMPACT_ATOMS: atom_id res chain seq x y z
N MET A 1 64.20 5.40 -13.17
CA MET A 1 63.23 5.56 -12.06
C MET A 1 61.85 5.16 -12.58
N VAL A 2 61.06 4.40 -11.82
CA VAL A 2 59.73 3.94 -12.26
C VAL A 2 58.67 4.90 -11.72
N GLU A 3 57.95 5.58 -12.61
CA GLU A 3 56.88 6.52 -12.24
C GLU A 3 55.69 5.77 -11.60
N ARG A 4 55.41 6.06 -10.33
CA ARG A 4 54.33 5.43 -9.56
C ARG A 4 52.98 6.04 -9.97
N LYS A 5 52.10 5.25 -10.59
CA LYS A 5 50.70 5.64 -10.86
C LYS A 5 49.94 5.85 -9.55
N ILE A 6 49.14 6.91 -9.48
CA ILE A 6 48.40 7.28 -8.25
C ILE A 6 47.02 6.59 -8.15
N GLY A 7 46.52 6.00 -9.25
CA GLY A 7 45.37 5.09 -9.21
C GLY A 7 44.73 4.84 -10.58
N ARG A 8 43.80 3.88 -10.65
CA ARG A 8 43.01 3.54 -11.86
C ARG A 8 41.93 4.60 -12.21
N ARG A 9 42.26 5.89 -12.16
CA ARG A 9 41.32 7.01 -12.41
C ARG A 9 42.02 8.15 -13.13
N ALA A 10 41.35 8.72 -14.13
CA ALA A 10 41.82 9.91 -14.81
C ALA A 10 41.82 11.15 -13.88
N CYS A 11 42.78 12.05 -14.09
CA CYS A 11 42.80 13.37 -13.44
C CYS A 11 41.63 14.25 -13.91
N ASN A 12 41.35 15.33 -13.17
CA ASN A 12 40.24 16.24 -13.45
C ASN A 12 40.32 16.84 -14.86
N GLY A 13 41.49 17.34 -15.27
CA GLY A 13 41.70 17.92 -16.60
C GLY A 13 41.44 16.94 -17.75
N CYS A 14 41.90 15.68 -17.62
CA CYS A 14 41.62 14.63 -18.61
C CYS A 14 40.14 14.22 -18.62
N LYS A 15 39.51 14.15 -17.43
CA LYS A 15 38.09 13.77 -17.29
C LYS A 15 37.15 14.80 -17.91
N ILE A 16 37.41 16.09 -17.69
CA ILE A 16 36.64 17.20 -18.29
C ILE A 16 36.81 17.21 -19.81
N ARG A 17 38.05 17.08 -20.29
CA ARG A 17 38.39 17.05 -21.73
C ARG A 17 38.06 15.73 -22.43
N LYS A 18 37.57 14.70 -21.71
CA LYS A 18 37.29 13.34 -22.20
C LYS A 18 38.46 12.68 -22.95
N VAL A 19 39.69 12.91 -22.49
CA VAL A 19 40.94 12.36 -23.09
C VAL A 19 41.61 11.32 -22.19
N LYS A 20 42.42 10.44 -22.79
CA LYS A 20 43.12 9.36 -22.08
C LYS A 20 44.20 9.93 -21.14
N CYS A 21 44.08 9.64 -19.84
CA CYS A 21 45.03 10.06 -18.82
C CYS A 21 46.17 9.02 -18.66
N SER A 22 47.39 9.46 -18.33
CA SER A 22 48.52 8.57 -18.03
C SER A 22 48.61 8.13 -16.56
N GLU A 23 47.71 8.61 -15.68
CA GLU A 23 47.58 8.21 -14.26
C GLU A 23 48.80 8.53 -13.36
N VAL A 24 49.77 9.27 -13.90
CA VAL A 24 50.95 9.83 -13.22
C VAL A 24 50.82 11.36 -13.26
N PRO A 25 50.94 12.11 -12.15
CA PRO A 25 50.99 13.57 -12.17
C PRO A 25 52.41 14.09 -12.45
N PRO A 26 52.56 15.20 -13.22
CA PRO A 26 51.58 15.74 -14.14
C PRO A 26 51.40 14.82 -15.35
N CYS A 27 50.16 14.56 -15.77
CA CYS A 27 49.91 13.55 -16.80
C CYS A 27 50.22 14.08 -18.21
N LYS A 28 50.64 13.20 -19.12
CA LYS A 28 51.13 13.60 -20.46
C LYS A 28 50.14 14.47 -21.25
N SER A 29 48.84 14.22 -21.11
CA SER A 29 47.78 15.01 -21.76
C SER A 29 47.51 16.38 -21.11
N CYS A 30 47.82 16.55 -19.81
CA CYS A 30 47.82 17.84 -19.15
C CYS A 30 49.07 18.66 -19.50
N ILE A 31 50.26 18.04 -19.53
CA ILE A 31 51.52 18.68 -19.97
C ILE A 31 51.36 19.21 -21.40
N SER A 32 50.93 18.36 -22.34
CA SER A 32 50.74 18.72 -23.75
C SER A 32 49.72 19.87 -23.93
N ALA A 33 48.73 19.99 -23.06
CA ALA A 33 47.74 21.06 -23.10
C ALA A 33 48.09 22.27 -22.21
N ARG A 34 49.24 22.26 -21.52
CA ARG A 34 49.68 23.29 -20.58
C ARG A 34 48.63 23.64 -19.50
N ILE A 35 47.91 22.64 -19.00
CA ILE A 35 46.92 22.79 -17.93
C ILE A 35 47.36 22.06 -16.65
N GLU A 36 46.88 22.54 -15.50
CA GLU A 36 47.12 21.92 -14.21
C GLU A 36 46.58 20.48 -14.14
N CYS A 37 47.29 19.58 -13.46
CA CYS A 37 46.97 18.16 -13.39
C CYS A 37 46.54 17.72 -11.99
N THR A 38 45.35 18.14 -11.56
CA THR A 38 44.78 17.75 -10.26
C THR A 38 44.04 16.41 -10.32
N PHE A 39 44.22 15.56 -9.30
CA PHE A 39 43.45 14.33 -9.10
C PHE A 39 42.38 14.55 -8.02
N PRO A 40 41.21 13.91 -8.10
CA PRO A 40 40.15 14.07 -7.11
C PRO A 40 40.52 13.37 -5.80
N GLU A 41 40.65 14.15 -4.71
CA GLU A 41 40.79 13.62 -3.35
C GLU A 41 39.57 12.79 -2.92
N ARG A 42 39.80 11.87 -1.97
CA ARG A 42 38.76 10.99 -1.43
C ARG A 42 37.75 11.79 -0.61
N ARG A 43 36.65 12.23 -1.25
CA ARG A 43 35.52 12.82 -0.51
C ARG A 43 34.89 11.78 0.42
N GLY A 44 34.83 12.12 1.71
CA GLY A 44 34.08 11.35 2.71
C GLY A 44 32.57 11.32 2.44
N THR A 45 31.88 10.47 3.20
CA THR A 45 30.43 10.25 3.12
C THR A 45 29.63 11.53 3.33
N ARG A 46 28.61 11.75 2.49
CA ARG A 46 27.72 12.92 2.57
C ARG A 46 26.76 12.77 3.77
N GLY A 47 26.79 13.75 4.68
CA GLY A 47 25.78 13.90 5.74
C GLY A 47 24.43 14.43 5.23
N PRO A 48 23.44 14.61 6.13
CA PRO A 48 22.09 15.06 5.78
C PRO A 48 22.07 16.47 5.18
N LYS A 49 21.10 16.73 4.30
CA LYS A 49 20.91 18.05 3.65
C LYS A 49 20.19 19.00 4.60
N SER A 50 20.71 20.22 4.80
CA SER A 50 20.04 21.29 5.53
C SER A 50 18.86 21.88 4.74
N LEU A 51 17.90 22.50 5.45
CA LEU A 51 16.73 23.16 4.85
C LEU A 51 17.11 24.42 4.05
N ARG A 52 16.24 24.78 3.10
CA ARG A 52 16.50 25.87 2.14
C ARG A 52 16.39 27.26 2.82
N PRO A 53 17.22 28.25 2.44
CA PRO A 53 17.21 29.58 3.04
C PRO A 53 15.88 30.35 2.98
N LYS A 54 15.01 30.05 2.00
CA LYS A 54 13.67 30.66 1.91
C LYS A 54 12.76 30.25 3.06
N THR A 55 12.86 29.01 3.55
CA THR A 55 12.11 28.51 4.71
C THR A 55 12.60 29.17 6.00
N LEU A 56 13.91 29.34 6.15
CA LEU A 56 14.51 30.00 7.32
C LEU A 56 14.02 31.44 7.51
N ARG A 57 13.83 32.19 6.41
CA ARG A 57 13.34 33.58 6.43
C ARG A 57 11.86 33.71 6.78
N SER A 58 11.06 32.67 6.56
CA SER A 58 9.63 32.66 6.91
C SER A 58 9.39 32.40 8.40
N ILE A 59 10.34 31.77 9.09
CA ILE A 59 10.27 31.45 10.52
C ILE A 59 10.69 32.68 11.37
N THR A 60 11.59 33.52 10.84
CA THR A 60 12.09 34.72 11.54
C THR A 60 11.15 35.93 11.52
N GLN A 61 9.97 35.86 10.88
CA GLN A 61 9.00 36.97 10.81
C GLN A 61 7.81 36.84 11.78
N THR A 62 7.71 35.74 12.53
CA THR A 62 6.67 35.53 13.56
C THR A 62 7.30 35.34 14.94
N GLY A 63 7.87 36.43 15.48
CA GLY A 63 8.43 36.44 16.83
C GLY A 63 7.37 36.74 17.90
N PRO A 64 7.33 35.99 19.02
CA PRO A 64 6.59 36.38 20.22
C PRO A 64 7.36 37.46 21.02
N LYS A 65 6.63 38.35 21.69
CA LYS A 65 7.16 39.43 22.54
C LYS A 65 7.11 39.05 24.03
N SER A 66 8.21 39.23 24.75
CA SER A 66 8.35 39.62 26.18
C SER A 66 9.77 39.24 26.65
N ASN A 67 10.62 40.19 27.08
CA ASN A 67 10.74 40.74 28.45
C ASN A 67 11.12 39.66 29.49
N THR A 68 12.12 39.83 30.37
CA THR A 68 12.95 41.03 30.68
C THR A 68 14.18 40.63 31.51
N ALA A 69 15.30 41.35 31.34
CA ALA A 69 16.30 41.73 32.36
C ALA A 69 16.97 40.58 33.20
N VAL A 70 18.09 40.75 33.90
CA VAL A 70 18.78 41.93 34.43
C VAL A 70 20.29 41.77 34.19
N GLY A 71 20.99 42.87 33.88
CA GLY A 71 22.45 42.91 33.87
C GLY A 71 23.02 43.58 35.12
N ASN A 72 24.31 43.34 35.41
CA ASN A 72 25.27 44.20 36.11
C ASN A 72 26.56 43.37 36.34
N GLY A 73 27.78 43.88 36.16
CA GLY A 73 28.19 45.18 35.62
C GLY A 73 29.73 45.30 35.62
N CYS A 74 30.23 46.33 34.90
CA CYS A 74 31.47 47.11 35.09
C CYS A 74 32.66 46.52 35.89
N ALA A 75 33.94 46.71 35.56
CA ALA A 75 34.68 47.32 34.44
C ALA A 75 36.19 46.93 34.64
N PHE A 76 37.26 47.45 34.00
CA PHE A 76 37.53 48.63 33.16
C PHE A 76 38.62 48.30 32.08
N ALA A 77 39.36 49.32 31.63
CA ALA A 77 40.52 49.34 30.73
C ALA A 77 41.73 48.47 31.20
N ASP A 78 42.75 48.20 30.39
CA ASP A 78 43.28 48.98 29.27
C ASP A 78 44.10 48.12 28.27
N GLY A 79 44.50 48.70 27.13
CA GLY A 79 45.52 48.14 26.23
C GLY A 79 44.99 47.67 24.87
N SER A 80 45.63 48.14 23.79
CA SER A 80 45.16 47.99 22.42
C SER A 80 45.87 46.90 21.61
N ALA A 81 45.25 46.60 20.46
CA ALA A 81 45.86 46.15 19.22
C ALA A 81 46.26 44.66 19.01
N GLN A 82 45.54 44.07 18.04
CA GLN A 82 45.98 43.08 17.05
C GLN A 82 46.52 41.70 17.50
N SER A 83 45.60 40.74 17.44
CA SER A 83 45.68 39.63 16.46
C SER A 83 46.87 38.65 16.51
N ARG A 84 46.65 37.53 17.20
CA ARG A 84 46.75 36.17 16.62
C ARG A 84 45.91 35.20 17.46
N ILE A 85 45.01 34.45 16.83
CA ILE A 85 44.29 33.35 17.47
C ILE A 85 45.15 32.09 17.28
N ASP A 86 45.99 31.80 18.27
CA ASP A 86 46.31 30.42 18.59
C ASP A 86 45.10 29.81 19.31
N VAL A 87 44.72 28.57 18.99
CA VAL A 87 43.63 27.85 19.68
C VAL A 87 44.24 26.81 20.62
N PRO A 88 44.22 27.02 21.95
CA PRO A 88 44.48 25.97 22.92
C PRO A 88 43.27 25.01 22.98
N ALA A 89 43.53 23.73 23.24
CA ALA A 89 42.48 22.74 23.40
C ALA A 89 41.61 23.02 24.65
N SER A 90 40.30 22.87 24.51
CA SER A 90 39.29 22.99 25.57
C SER A 90 38.61 21.63 25.81
N PRO A 91 38.05 21.38 27.02
CA PRO A 91 37.84 20.02 27.52
C PRO A 91 36.57 19.32 26.99
N SER A 92 36.60 17.99 27.06
CA SER A 92 35.49 17.09 26.74
C SER A 92 34.24 17.37 27.59
N PRO A 93 33.02 17.26 27.04
CA PRO A 93 31.80 17.29 27.86
C PRO A 93 31.67 16.02 28.71
N PRO A 94 30.83 16.03 29.77
CA PRO A 94 30.67 14.89 30.67
C PRO A 94 30.11 13.67 29.94
N ILE A 95 30.57 12.48 30.37
CA ILE A 95 30.02 11.20 29.90
C ILE A 95 28.61 11.06 30.46
N GLU A 96 27.60 11.21 29.59
CA GLU A 96 26.24 10.83 29.94
C GLU A 96 26.20 9.33 30.24
N LEU A 97 25.51 8.99 31.33
CA LEU A 97 25.46 7.64 31.88
C LEU A 97 24.92 6.68 30.81
N HIS A 98 25.65 5.59 30.56
CA HIS A 98 25.19 4.54 29.64
C HIS A 98 23.81 4.04 30.07
N THR A 99 22.78 4.40 29.30
CA THR A 99 21.49 3.72 29.38
C THR A 99 21.75 2.24 29.13
N THR A 100 21.33 1.40 30.07
CA THR A 100 21.50 -0.05 29.95
C THR A 100 20.89 -0.53 28.62
N PRO A 101 21.49 -1.55 27.96
CA PRO A 101 20.78 -2.24 26.89
C PRO A 101 19.46 -2.76 27.47
N LYS A 102 18.34 -2.43 26.84
CA LYS A 102 17.08 -3.12 27.11
C LYS A 102 17.35 -4.63 27.04
N ALA A 103 16.85 -5.38 28.02
CA ALA A 103 16.95 -6.84 28.02
C ALA A 103 16.38 -7.44 26.71
N PRO A 104 16.80 -8.65 26.30
CA PRO A 104 16.43 -9.21 25.00
C PRO A 104 14.91 -9.22 24.79
N LEU A 105 14.48 -8.71 23.63
CA LEU A 105 13.08 -8.71 23.17
C LEU A 105 12.63 -10.10 22.68
N GLU A 106 13.11 -11.16 23.31
CA GLU A 106 12.84 -12.54 22.89
C GLU A 106 11.36 -12.85 23.11
N THR A 107 10.62 -12.93 22.00
CA THR A 107 9.23 -13.36 21.96
C THR A 107 9.12 -14.78 22.56
N PRO A 108 8.32 -14.98 23.63
CA PRO A 108 8.15 -16.28 24.25
C PRO A 108 7.56 -17.32 23.30
N SER A 109 8.02 -18.57 23.38
CA SER A 109 7.56 -19.66 22.51
C SER A 109 6.05 -19.90 22.58
N LEU A 110 5.44 -19.69 23.76
CA LEU A 110 3.98 -19.75 23.92
C LEU A 110 3.25 -18.67 23.12
N SER A 111 3.81 -17.45 23.05
CA SER A 111 3.25 -16.37 22.21
C SER A 111 3.37 -16.69 20.73
N LEU A 112 4.49 -17.29 20.29
CA LEU A 112 4.64 -17.74 18.89
C LEU A 112 3.61 -18.83 18.54
N ILE A 113 3.52 -19.89 19.36
CA ILE A 113 2.60 -21.00 19.14
C ILE A 113 1.13 -20.51 19.14
N ALA A 114 0.76 -19.61 20.05
CA ALA A 114 -0.56 -19.01 20.06
C ALA A 114 -0.88 -18.27 18.75
N GLN A 115 0.00 -17.38 18.28
CA GLN A 115 -0.27 -16.63 17.05
C GLN A 115 -0.22 -17.51 15.79
N LEU A 116 0.66 -18.51 15.73
CA LEU A 116 0.67 -19.50 14.66
C LEU A 116 -0.63 -20.32 14.60
N SER A 117 -1.20 -20.64 15.77
CA SER A 117 -2.49 -21.34 15.87
C SER A 117 -3.66 -20.47 15.41
N VAL A 118 -3.66 -19.18 15.77
CA VAL A 118 -4.66 -18.21 15.28
C VAL A 118 -4.54 -17.99 13.77
N TYR A 119 -3.31 -17.89 13.25
CA TYR A 119 -3.04 -17.82 11.81
C TYR A 119 -3.61 -19.05 11.09
N ARG A 120 -3.33 -20.27 11.56
CA ARG A 120 -3.87 -21.52 10.98
C ARG A 120 -5.39 -21.47 10.89
N LEU A 121 -6.06 -21.09 11.98
CA LEU A 121 -7.51 -21.13 12.08
C LEU A 121 -8.22 -20.03 11.27
N ARG A 122 -7.64 -18.82 11.20
CA ARG A 122 -8.34 -17.61 10.70
C ARG A 122 -7.77 -16.99 9.43
N LEU A 123 -6.49 -17.23 9.11
CA LEU A 123 -5.77 -16.53 8.04
C LEU A 123 -5.14 -17.47 7.01
N TYR A 124 -4.96 -18.75 7.31
CA TYR A 124 -4.48 -19.73 6.34
C TYR A 124 -5.35 -19.81 5.06
N PRO A 125 -6.70 -19.69 5.09
CA PRO A 125 -7.51 -19.63 3.87
C PRO A 125 -7.24 -18.41 2.98
N ILE A 126 -6.61 -17.36 3.52
CA ILE A 126 -6.23 -16.14 2.80
C ILE A 126 -4.78 -16.26 2.30
N TRP A 127 -3.89 -16.81 3.15
CA TRP A 127 -2.46 -16.93 2.88
C TRP A 127 -1.96 -18.38 3.06
N PRO A 128 -2.30 -19.32 2.16
CA PRO A 128 -2.02 -20.76 2.33
C PRO A 128 -0.56 -21.13 2.02
N ILE A 129 0.39 -20.54 2.76
CA ILE A 129 1.84 -20.57 2.43
C ILE A 129 2.75 -21.04 3.59
N VAL A 130 2.20 -21.45 4.74
CA VAL A 130 2.96 -21.91 5.92
C VAL A 130 2.42 -23.24 6.43
N ALA A 131 3.27 -24.26 6.50
CA ALA A 131 2.99 -25.52 7.20
C ALA A 131 3.14 -25.29 8.72
N VAL A 132 2.03 -24.97 9.39
CA VAL A 132 2.04 -24.51 10.79
C VAL A 132 2.51 -25.61 11.76
N ASP A 133 2.06 -26.85 11.57
CA ASP A 133 2.41 -27.95 12.47
C ASP A 133 3.91 -28.30 12.38
N GLU A 134 4.47 -28.34 11.16
CA GLU A 134 5.91 -28.49 10.95
C GLU A 134 6.71 -27.34 11.58
N MET A 135 6.25 -26.09 11.42
CA MET A 135 6.91 -24.93 12.00
C MET A 135 6.92 -24.95 13.53
N ILE A 136 5.81 -25.34 14.16
CA ILE A 136 5.74 -25.50 15.63
C ILE A 136 6.70 -26.60 16.07
N GLY A 137 6.74 -27.74 15.36
CA GLY A 137 7.69 -28.82 15.63
C GLY A 137 9.15 -28.37 15.53
N LEU A 138 9.52 -27.59 14.51
CA LEU A 138 10.86 -27.04 14.33
C LEU A 138 11.25 -26.08 15.47
N LEU A 139 10.35 -25.16 15.86
CA LEU A 139 10.58 -24.21 16.96
C LEU A 139 10.78 -24.92 18.32
N GLN A 140 10.06 -26.04 18.54
CA GLN A 140 10.20 -26.85 19.75
C GLN A 140 11.47 -27.71 19.74
N ALA A 141 11.85 -28.24 18.57
CA ALA A 141 13.02 -29.12 18.43
C ALA A 141 14.36 -28.35 18.37
N ASN A 142 14.39 -27.15 17.82
CA ASN A 142 15.61 -26.36 17.64
C ASN A 142 15.38 -24.86 17.92
N MET A 143 15.53 -24.47 19.20
CA MET A 143 15.41 -23.06 19.61
C MET A 143 16.50 -22.14 19.02
N GLN A 144 17.52 -22.69 18.35
CA GLN A 144 18.60 -21.91 17.73
C GLN A 144 18.38 -21.66 16.22
N ASP A 145 17.29 -22.16 15.63
CA ASP A 145 16.89 -21.80 14.26
C ASP A 145 16.34 -20.37 14.20
N MET A 146 17.26 -19.42 14.08
CA MET A 146 16.97 -18.00 13.98
C MET A 146 16.12 -17.64 12.75
N GLU A 147 16.08 -18.46 11.70
CA GLU A 147 15.32 -18.17 10.49
C GLU A 147 13.85 -18.57 10.65
N THR A 148 13.59 -19.78 11.14
CA THR A 148 12.23 -20.22 11.50
C THR A 148 11.67 -19.36 12.63
N TYR A 149 12.49 -18.98 13.61
CA TYR A 149 12.11 -18.05 14.68
C TYR A 149 11.78 -16.64 14.17
N ALA A 150 12.57 -16.09 13.24
CA ALA A 150 12.27 -14.79 12.61
C ALA A 150 10.97 -14.84 11.79
N LEU A 151 10.72 -15.94 11.09
CA LEU A 151 9.49 -16.15 10.33
C LEU A 151 8.26 -16.29 11.25
N ALA A 152 8.35 -17.05 12.33
CA ALA A 152 7.28 -17.18 13.31
C ALA A 152 6.90 -15.82 13.93
N ASN A 153 7.90 -14.98 14.24
CA ASN A 153 7.69 -13.61 14.69
C ASN A 153 6.99 -12.74 13.61
N ALA A 154 7.41 -12.82 12.35
CA ALA A 154 6.78 -12.08 11.25
C ALA A 154 5.31 -12.49 11.05
N ILE A 155 5.01 -13.79 11.07
CA ILE A 155 3.63 -14.33 10.99
C ILE A 155 2.81 -13.85 12.19
N GLY A 156 3.36 -13.92 13.40
CA GLY A 156 2.68 -13.51 14.62
C GLY A 156 2.31 -12.02 14.60
N ALA A 157 3.26 -11.16 14.25
CA ALA A 157 3.02 -9.74 14.08
C ALA A 157 1.93 -9.43 13.04
N ALA A 158 2.02 -10.06 11.85
CA ALA A 158 1.02 -9.91 10.81
C ALA A 158 -0.37 -10.36 11.27
N THR A 159 -0.45 -11.46 12.03
CA THR A 159 -1.70 -12.03 12.55
C THR A 159 -2.37 -11.11 13.57
N ILE A 160 -1.61 -10.59 14.53
CA ILE A 160 -2.08 -9.61 15.53
C ILE A 160 -2.61 -8.36 14.83
N ALA A 161 -1.85 -7.81 13.88
CA ALA A 161 -2.21 -6.58 13.18
C ALA A 161 -3.43 -6.76 12.27
N GLN A 162 -3.45 -7.82 11.45
CA GLN A 162 -4.53 -8.11 10.50
C GLN A 162 -5.88 -8.26 11.22
N LEU A 163 -5.91 -9.02 12.30
CA LEU A 163 -7.14 -9.34 13.02
C LEU A 163 -7.50 -8.33 14.12
N LYS A 164 -6.70 -7.27 14.31
CA LYS A 164 -6.78 -6.31 15.45
C LYS A 164 -6.96 -7.05 16.80
N LEU A 165 -6.10 -8.03 17.09
CA LEU A 165 -6.20 -8.80 18.33
C LEU A 165 -5.85 -7.93 19.56
N ASP A 166 -6.67 -8.02 20.60
CA ASP A 166 -6.45 -7.33 21.86
C ASP A 166 -5.15 -7.80 22.53
N GLN A 167 -4.31 -6.83 22.92
CA GLN A 167 -2.99 -7.03 23.53
C GLN A 167 -3.01 -6.63 25.01
N THR A 168 -4.12 -6.89 25.70
CA THR A 168 -4.39 -6.41 27.07
C THR A 168 -3.66 -7.19 28.18
N GLY A 169 -2.92 -8.24 27.84
CA GLY A 169 -2.08 -8.99 28.77
C GLY A 169 -0.67 -8.40 28.87
N MET A 170 -0.24 -8.09 30.10
CA MET A 170 1.09 -7.47 30.36
C MET A 170 2.27 -8.36 29.93
N ASP A 171 2.06 -9.67 29.83
CA ASP A 171 3.05 -10.68 29.41
C ASP A 171 2.86 -11.17 27.96
N THR A 172 1.90 -10.63 27.20
CA THR A 172 1.68 -11.04 25.79
C THR A 172 2.54 -10.23 24.82
N ALA A 173 3.34 -10.91 24.01
CA ALA A 173 4.17 -10.25 23.01
C ALA A 173 3.31 -9.50 21.97
N THR A 174 3.59 -8.20 21.83
CA THR A 174 2.88 -7.29 20.93
C THR A 174 3.28 -7.48 19.46
N GLY A 175 2.46 -6.99 18.53
CA GLY A 175 2.80 -6.95 17.11
C GLY A 175 4.11 -6.18 16.84
N SER A 176 4.36 -5.06 17.55
CA SER A 176 5.59 -4.28 17.37
C SER A 176 6.82 -5.01 17.89
N SER A 177 6.76 -5.60 19.08
CA SER A 177 7.88 -6.34 19.66
C SER A 177 8.25 -7.57 18.82
N MET A 178 7.26 -8.28 18.26
CA MET A 178 7.53 -9.38 17.32
C MET A 178 8.22 -8.90 16.03
N VAL A 179 7.88 -7.72 15.48
CA VAL A 179 8.59 -7.15 14.32
C VAL A 179 10.01 -6.71 14.67
N GLU A 180 10.20 -6.05 15.82
CA GLU A 180 11.53 -5.66 16.32
C GLU A 180 12.43 -6.90 16.47
N GLU A 181 11.88 -7.98 17.00
CA GLU A 181 12.58 -9.25 17.20
C GLU A 181 12.88 -9.98 15.88
N CYS A 182 11.93 -10.02 14.93
CA CYS A 182 12.17 -10.48 13.56
C CYS A 182 13.29 -9.69 12.86
N GLN A 183 13.39 -8.38 13.08
CA GLN A 183 14.42 -7.54 12.47
C GLN A 183 15.78 -7.71 13.16
N ARG A 184 15.81 -7.88 14.50
CA ARG A 184 17.02 -8.21 15.28
C ARG A 184 17.63 -9.53 14.82
N THR A 185 16.83 -10.58 14.75
CA THR A 185 17.25 -11.93 14.34
C THR A 185 17.76 -11.95 12.89
N LYS A 186 17.06 -11.31 11.94
CA LYS A 186 17.56 -11.06 10.56
C LYS A 186 18.94 -10.37 10.54
N PHE A 187 19.19 -9.39 11.43
CA PHE A 187 20.48 -8.69 11.47
C PHE A 187 21.62 -9.57 12.01
N MET A 188 21.33 -10.49 12.93
CA MET A 188 22.32 -11.39 13.54
C MET A 188 22.75 -12.53 12.61
N GLY A 189 21.89 -13.01 11.71
CA GLY A 189 22.18 -14.06 10.72
C GLY A 189 23.14 -13.67 9.57
N LYS A 190 24.05 -12.72 9.79
CA LYS A 190 24.69 -11.88 8.75
C LYS A 190 25.77 -12.52 7.86
N ASN A 191 25.84 -13.84 7.79
CA ASN A 191 26.76 -14.56 6.91
C ASN A 191 26.06 -15.04 5.63
N GLY A 192 25.97 -14.14 4.63
CA GLY A 192 25.77 -14.51 3.23
C GLY A 192 24.52 -15.35 2.92
N GLN A 193 23.40 -15.12 3.61
CA GLN A 193 22.15 -15.86 3.38
C GLN A 193 21.74 -15.82 1.90
N ALA A 194 21.71 -17.00 1.27
CA ALA A 194 21.13 -17.17 -0.05
C ALA A 194 19.61 -16.97 0.02
N ALA A 195 19.01 -16.43 -1.04
CA ALA A 195 17.57 -16.25 -1.14
C ALA A 195 16.83 -17.58 -0.94
N ASN A 196 15.93 -17.63 0.04
CA ASN A 196 15.15 -18.81 0.39
C ASN A 196 13.68 -18.45 0.70
N LEU A 197 12.84 -19.47 0.87
CA LEU A 197 11.40 -19.30 1.07
C LEU A 197 11.06 -18.56 2.38
N ASN A 198 11.86 -18.69 3.44
CA ASN A 198 11.57 -18.06 4.71
C ASN A 198 11.89 -16.56 4.68
N ILE A 199 13.00 -16.15 4.06
CA ILE A 199 13.31 -14.72 3.86
C ILE A 199 12.22 -14.06 2.99
N LEU A 200 11.73 -14.76 1.97
CA LEU A 200 10.59 -14.34 1.14
C LEU A 200 9.32 -14.17 1.99
N ARG A 201 8.92 -15.21 2.73
CA ARG A 201 7.74 -15.20 3.61
C ARG A 201 7.83 -14.11 4.67
N ILE A 202 8.99 -13.91 5.30
CA ILE A 202 9.24 -12.81 6.25
C ILE A 202 8.95 -11.45 5.58
N ALA A 203 9.47 -11.21 4.38
CA ALA A 203 9.20 -9.97 3.65
C ALA A 203 7.69 -9.81 3.34
N PHE A 204 7.00 -10.88 2.93
CA PHE A 204 5.55 -10.86 2.71
C PHE A 204 4.77 -10.53 4.00
N PHE A 205 5.03 -11.20 5.12
CA PHE A 205 4.32 -10.93 6.37
C PHE A 205 4.68 -9.56 6.98
N LEU A 206 5.90 -9.06 6.78
CA LEU A 206 6.24 -7.68 7.15
C LEU A 206 5.51 -6.64 6.29
N HIS A 207 5.25 -6.90 5.01
CA HIS A 207 4.36 -6.08 4.19
C HIS A 207 2.96 -6.02 4.80
N ILE A 208 2.34 -7.17 5.09
CA ILE A 208 1.02 -7.25 5.74
C ILE A 208 0.97 -6.48 7.06
N TYR A 209 1.99 -6.63 7.91
CA TYR A 209 2.07 -5.89 9.18
C TYR A 209 2.08 -4.38 8.93
N TYR A 210 2.97 -3.88 8.07
CA TYR A 210 3.10 -2.44 7.85
C TYR A 210 1.92 -1.84 7.08
N GLU A 211 1.23 -2.62 6.24
CA GLU A 211 -0.02 -2.21 5.58
C GLU A 211 -1.15 -1.97 6.60
N ASN A 212 -1.16 -2.76 7.68
CA ASN A 212 -2.07 -2.55 8.80
C ASN A 212 -1.73 -1.34 9.67
N GLN A 213 -0.46 -0.91 9.71
CA GLN A 213 -0.05 0.29 10.45
C GLN A 213 -0.27 1.58 9.63
N ASN A 214 -0.05 1.52 8.32
CA ASN A 214 -0.18 2.66 7.41
C ASN A 214 -0.42 2.15 5.98
N GLN A 215 -1.68 2.18 5.55
CA GLN A 215 -2.14 1.73 4.22
C GLN A 215 -1.32 2.43 3.11
N GLY A 216 -0.72 1.65 2.20
CA GLY A 216 0.12 2.18 1.12
C GLY A 216 1.43 2.85 1.59
N GLY A 217 1.79 2.71 2.88
CA GLY A 217 2.97 3.31 3.46
C GLY A 217 4.28 2.74 2.88
N VAL A 218 5.31 3.59 2.76
CA VAL A 218 6.60 3.24 2.13
C VAL A 218 7.20 1.92 2.64
N LYS A 219 7.11 1.62 3.95
CA LYS A 219 7.60 0.34 4.50
C LYS A 219 6.85 -0.85 3.92
N SER A 220 5.51 -0.82 3.93
CA SER A 220 4.64 -1.86 3.37
C SER A 220 5.02 -2.16 1.92
N LEU A 221 5.06 -1.12 1.09
CA LEU A 221 5.34 -1.24 -0.34
C LEU A 221 6.76 -1.77 -0.62
N LEU A 222 7.76 -1.34 0.16
CA LEU A 222 9.13 -1.85 0.02
C LEU A 222 9.23 -3.34 0.39
N PHE A 223 8.54 -3.80 1.43
CA PHE A 223 8.55 -5.22 1.82
C PHE A 223 7.85 -6.12 0.78
N LEU A 224 6.78 -5.64 0.13
CA LEU A 224 6.17 -6.35 -0.99
C LEU A 224 7.15 -6.48 -2.17
N ARG A 225 7.87 -5.40 -2.50
CA ARG A 225 8.91 -5.41 -3.54
C ARG A 225 10.11 -6.30 -3.15
N GLU A 226 10.49 -6.35 -1.87
CA GLU A 226 11.50 -7.28 -1.35
C GLU A 226 11.06 -8.73 -1.59
N ALA A 227 9.83 -9.11 -1.20
CA ALA A 227 9.29 -10.46 -1.40
C ALA A 227 9.25 -10.87 -2.88
N ILE A 228 8.75 -9.99 -3.77
CA ILE A 228 8.72 -10.21 -5.23
C ILE A 228 10.14 -10.37 -5.80
N THR A 229 11.08 -9.52 -5.36
CA THR A 229 12.49 -9.60 -5.80
C THR A 229 13.14 -10.91 -5.36
N ILE A 230 12.89 -11.36 -4.13
CA ILE A 230 13.38 -12.66 -3.64
C ILE A 230 12.80 -13.81 -4.47
N ALA A 231 11.49 -13.80 -4.75
CA ALA A 231 10.85 -14.78 -5.64
C ALA A 231 11.49 -14.80 -7.05
N GLN A 232 11.87 -13.64 -7.57
CA GLN A 232 12.56 -13.52 -8.86
C GLN A 232 14.01 -14.04 -8.81
N ILE A 233 14.77 -13.75 -7.74
CA ILE A 233 16.11 -14.30 -7.51
C ILE A 233 16.07 -15.84 -7.42
N MET A 234 15.08 -16.38 -6.71
CA MET A 234 14.81 -17.82 -6.61
C MET A 234 14.23 -18.43 -7.89
N ARG A 235 13.97 -17.61 -8.93
CA ARG A 235 13.38 -17.99 -10.22
C ARG A 235 11.98 -18.61 -10.16
N LEU A 236 11.23 -18.38 -9.07
CA LEU A 236 9.90 -18.94 -8.88
C LEU A 236 8.93 -18.58 -10.02
N HIS A 237 9.16 -17.48 -10.73
CA HIS A 237 8.36 -17.05 -11.89
C HIS A 237 8.57 -17.89 -13.17
N ARG A 238 9.32 -19.01 -13.13
CA ARG A 238 9.63 -19.85 -14.30
C ARG A 238 9.35 -21.32 -14.02
N GLU A 239 8.51 -21.95 -14.84
CA GLU A 239 8.17 -23.37 -14.77
C GLU A 239 9.41 -24.29 -14.76
N SER A 240 10.45 -23.95 -15.52
CA SER A 240 11.71 -24.71 -15.56
C SER A 240 12.48 -24.76 -14.23
N SER A 241 12.17 -23.91 -13.26
CA SER A 241 12.77 -23.95 -11.91
C SER A 241 12.19 -25.03 -11.00
N TYR A 242 11.07 -25.64 -11.39
CA TYR A 242 10.33 -26.61 -10.59
C TYR A 242 10.74 -28.08 -10.85
N LEU A 243 11.31 -28.37 -12.02
CA LEU A 243 11.57 -29.72 -12.53
C LEU A 243 12.43 -30.62 -11.62
N SER A 244 13.32 -30.04 -10.81
CA SER A 244 14.21 -30.77 -9.89
C SER A 244 13.74 -30.77 -8.43
N LEU A 245 12.51 -30.33 -8.15
CA LEU A 245 11.96 -30.19 -6.80
C LEU A 245 10.91 -31.26 -6.52
N SER A 246 10.78 -31.66 -5.25
CA SER A 246 9.71 -32.55 -4.80
C SER A 246 8.33 -31.91 -5.03
N ILE A 247 7.29 -32.73 -5.21
CA ILE A 247 5.93 -32.24 -5.50
C ILE A 247 5.47 -31.25 -4.42
N SER A 248 5.67 -31.56 -3.13
CA SER A 248 5.33 -30.65 -2.02
C SER A 248 6.03 -29.28 -2.13
N GLU A 249 7.34 -29.25 -2.37
CA GLU A 249 8.10 -28.00 -2.56
C GLU A 249 7.63 -27.23 -3.80
N GLN A 250 7.22 -27.93 -4.88
CA GLN A 250 6.61 -27.29 -6.03
C GLN A 250 5.27 -26.63 -5.67
N GLN A 251 4.37 -27.32 -4.95
CA GLN A 251 3.07 -26.76 -4.55
C GLN A 251 3.27 -25.50 -3.69
N VAL A 252 4.13 -25.57 -2.66
CA VAL A 252 4.44 -24.43 -1.78
C VAL A 252 4.96 -23.23 -2.58
N ARG A 253 5.89 -23.45 -3.51
CA ARG A 253 6.44 -22.38 -4.36
C ARG A 253 5.40 -21.79 -5.32
N ARG A 254 4.53 -22.61 -5.91
CA ARG A 254 3.41 -22.13 -6.75
C ARG A 254 2.43 -21.30 -5.92
N ARG A 255 2.01 -21.77 -4.74
CA ARG A 255 1.12 -21.03 -3.82
C ARG A 255 1.70 -19.66 -3.46
N ILE A 256 2.98 -19.59 -3.10
CA ILE A 256 3.69 -18.34 -2.81
C ILE A 256 3.71 -17.40 -4.02
N LEU A 257 4.08 -17.89 -5.21
CA LEU A 257 4.14 -17.10 -6.43
C LEU A 257 2.78 -16.47 -6.79
N TRP A 258 1.72 -17.28 -6.76
CA TRP A 258 0.37 -16.85 -7.10
C TRP A 258 -0.25 -15.94 -6.03
N LEU A 259 0.18 -16.07 -4.76
CA LEU A 259 -0.23 -15.14 -3.70
C LEU A 259 0.43 -13.77 -3.92
N LEU A 260 1.74 -13.73 -4.21
CA LEU A 260 2.41 -12.50 -4.59
C LEU A 260 1.81 -11.85 -5.84
N PHE A 261 1.34 -12.65 -6.82
CA PHE A 261 0.66 -12.17 -8.03
C PHE A 261 -0.62 -11.38 -7.70
N VAL A 262 -1.51 -11.92 -6.86
CA VAL A 262 -2.76 -11.23 -6.48
C VAL A 262 -2.49 -10.05 -5.54
N THR A 263 -1.57 -10.18 -4.59
CA THR A 263 -1.21 -9.09 -3.67
C THR A 263 -0.57 -7.92 -4.42
N GLU A 264 0.37 -8.17 -5.35
CA GLU A 264 0.95 -7.12 -6.19
C GLU A 264 -0.12 -6.38 -6.98
N ARG A 265 -1.05 -7.11 -7.61
CA ARG A 265 -2.07 -6.52 -8.48
C ARG A 265 -3.11 -5.71 -7.71
N GLY A 266 -3.51 -6.19 -6.53
CA GLY A 266 -4.34 -5.40 -5.61
C GLY A 266 -3.67 -4.09 -5.21
N VAL A 267 -2.42 -4.16 -4.75
CA VAL A 267 -1.60 -3.00 -4.37
C VAL A 267 -1.32 -2.06 -5.56
N GLY A 268 -1.12 -2.62 -6.76
CA GLY A 268 -0.87 -1.88 -7.99
C GLY A 268 -2.04 -1.00 -8.39
N ILE A 269 -3.27 -1.51 -8.33
CA ILE A 269 -4.49 -0.73 -8.59
C ILE A 269 -4.71 0.32 -7.50
N LEU A 270 -4.66 -0.08 -6.21
CA LEU A 270 -4.96 0.82 -5.09
C LEU A 270 -3.99 2.01 -5.00
N TYR A 271 -2.70 1.77 -5.19
CA TYR A 271 -1.65 2.77 -4.98
C TYR A 271 -0.95 3.23 -6.27
N LYS A 272 -1.52 2.87 -7.43
CA LYS A 272 -1.02 3.24 -8.78
C LYS A 272 0.46 2.89 -8.98
N LEU A 273 0.80 1.62 -8.71
CA LEU A 273 2.16 1.10 -8.82
C LEU A 273 2.29 0.06 -9.94
N PRO A 274 3.39 0.08 -10.72
CA PRO A 274 3.57 -0.83 -11.85
C PRO A 274 3.70 -2.29 -11.40
N VAL A 275 3.03 -3.19 -12.11
CA VAL A 275 3.14 -4.64 -11.90
C VAL A 275 4.43 -5.17 -12.54
N ILE A 276 5.24 -5.92 -11.78
CA ILE A 276 6.54 -6.47 -12.23
C ILE A 276 6.61 -7.99 -12.13
N LEU A 277 5.70 -8.65 -11.40
CA LEU A 277 5.64 -10.10 -11.36
C LEU A 277 4.84 -10.63 -12.55
N LYS A 278 5.56 -11.24 -13.50
CA LYS A 278 5.00 -11.93 -14.67
C LYS A 278 5.28 -13.43 -14.52
N PRO A 279 4.36 -14.22 -13.93
CA PRO A 279 4.54 -15.66 -13.77
C PRO A 279 4.35 -16.38 -15.12
N ASP A 280 5.28 -17.27 -15.45
CA ASP A 280 5.19 -18.25 -16.54
C ASP A 280 5.29 -19.66 -15.92
N VAL A 281 4.23 -20.02 -15.19
CA VAL A 281 4.18 -21.14 -14.23
C VAL A 281 2.74 -21.64 -14.11
N LEU A 282 2.54 -22.95 -13.99
CA LEU A 282 1.21 -23.52 -13.73
C LEU A 282 0.69 -23.17 -12.32
N PHE A 283 -0.64 -23.08 -12.16
CA PHE A 283 -1.30 -23.00 -10.85
C PHE A 283 -0.99 -24.25 -9.99
N PRO A 284 -1.00 -24.19 -8.64
CA PRO A 284 -0.88 -25.38 -7.79
C PRO A 284 -1.88 -26.47 -8.20
N ALA A 285 -1.49 -27.74 -8.10
CA ALA A 285 -2.44 -28.83 -8.32
C ALA A 285 -3.45 -28.86 -7.16
N ILE A 286 -4.70 -29.15 -7.51
CA ILE A 286 -5.81 -29.29 -6.57
C ILE A 286 -6.00 -30.80 -6.33
N ASP A 287 -5.05 -31.38 -5.61
CA ASP A 287 -5.07 -32.80 -5.24
C ASP A 287 -5.88 -32.99 -3.95
N GLY A 288 -6.64 -34.09 -3.88
CA GLY A 288 -7.80 -34.26 -2.99
C GLY A 288 -7.49 -34.46 -1.51
N ASP A 289 -7.12 -33.38 -0.83
CA ASP A 289 -6.92 -33.28 0.62
C ASP A 289 -7.91 -32.27 1.25
N ASP A 290 -7.92 -32.13 2.58
CA ASP A 290 -8.79 -31.21 3.35
C ASP A 290 -8.72 -29.73 2.88
N GLU A 291 -7.69 -29.36 2.13
CA GLU A 291 -7.46 -28.01 1.59
C GLU A 291 -8.13 -27.73 0.23
N THR A 292 -8.80 -28.72 -0.38
CA THR A 292 -9.36 -28.63 -1.75
C THR A 292 -10.19 -27.36 -1.98
N HIS A 293 -11.13 -27.05 -1.06
CA HIS A 293 -11.97 -25.85 -1.16
C HIS A 293 -11.20 -24.53 -1.01
N ILE A 294 -10.09 -24.54 -0.24
CA ILE A 294 -9.22 -23.36 -0.09
C ILE A 294 -8.52 -23.08 -1.43
N MET A 295 -8.03 -24.13 -2.12
CA MET A 295 -7.35 -23.99 -3.40
C MET A 295 -8.28 -23.57 -4.54
N LEU A 296 -9.50 -24.11 -4.60
CA LEU A 296 -10.53 -23.70 -5.59
C LEU A 296 -10.89 -22.21 -5.46
N ALA A 297 -11.11 -21.73 -4.24
CA ALA A 297 -11.41 -20.32 -4.00
C ALA A 297 -10.19 -19.41 -4.26
N PHE A 298 -8.99 -19.86 -3.92
CA PHE A 298 -7.75 -19.14 -4.27
C PHE A 298 -7.55 -19.05 -5.79
N GLN A 299 -7.86 -20.11 -6.54
CA GLN A 299 -7.83 -20.09 -8.00
C GLN A 299 -8.79 -19.05 -8.58
N LYS A 300 -10.04 -19.01 -8.10
CA LYS A 300 -11.04 -17.99 -8.51
C LYS A 300 -10.53 -16.57 -8.30
N LEU A 301 -9.84 -16.29 -7.19
CA LEU A 301 -9.23 -14.97 -6.95
C LEU A 301 -8.09 -14.66 -7.93
N VAL A 302 -7.24 -15.65 -8.23
CA VAL A 302 -6.20 -15.53 -9.27
C VAL A 302 -6.82 -15.27 -10.64
N ASP A 303 -7.86 -15.99 -11.03
CA ASP A 303 -8.52 -15.89 -12.34
C ASP A 303 -9.16 -14.51 -12.57
N LEU A 304 -9.68 -13.86 -11.52
CA LEU A 304 -10.15 -12.47 -11.57
C LEU A 304 -9.00 -11.52 -11.93
N PHE A 305 -7.90 -11.56 -11.18
CA PHE A 305 -6.72 -10.71 -11.42
C PHE A 305 -6.03 -11.03 -12.74
N TRP A 306 -5.98 -12.30 -13.15
CA TRP A 306 -5.44 -12.75 -14.43
C TRP A 306 -6.28 -12.24 -15.60
N THR A 307 -7.60 -12.33 -15.51
CA THR A 307 -8.53 -11.76 -16.50
C THR A 307 -8.35 -10.24 -16.64
N PHE A 308 -8.13 -9.54 -15.52
CA PHE A 308 -7.85 -8.10 -15.50
C PHE A 308 -6.50 -7.77 -16.19
N ASP A 309 -5.45 -8.56 -15.90
CA ASP A 309 -4.10 -8.41 -16.45
C ASP A 309 -4.04 -8.66 -17.96
N GLN A 310 -4.66 -9.75 -18.43
CA GLN A 310 -4.79 -10.09 -19.86
C GLN A 310 -5.49 -9.00 -20.67
N SER A 311 -6.39 -8.23 -20.05
CA SER A 311 -7.12 -7.14 -20.70
C SER A 311 -6.31 -5.83 -20.80
N ARG A 312 -5.02 -5.84 -20.41
CA ARG A 312 -4.12 -4.68 -20.32
C ARG A 312 -4.65 -3.55 -19.43
N ALA A 313 -5.59 -3.84 -18.54
CA ALA A 313 -6.28 -2.83 -17.74
C ALA A 313 -5.32 -2.05 -16.83
N PHE A 314 -4.24 -2.67 -16.31
CA PHE A 314 -3.19 -1.97 -15.57
C PHE A 314 -2.50 -0.87 -16.41
N GLU A 315 -2.13 -1.19 -17.66
CA GLU A 315 -1.49 -0.22 -18.58
C GLU A 315 -2.45 0.94 -18.93
N ILE A 316 -3.75 0.65 -19.04
CA ILE A 316 -4.79 1.66 -19.32
C ILE A 316 -5.03 2.55 -18.08
N LEU A 317 -5.02 1.98 -16.88
CA LEU A 317 -5.24 2.68 -15.60
C LEU A 317 -4.06 3.54 -15.13
N GLU A 318 -2.83 3.17 -15.48
CA GLU A 318 -1.63 3.99 -15.21
C GLU A 318 -1.59 5.27 -16.05
N GLY A 319 -2.29 5.28 -17.20
CA GLY A 319 -2.38 6.41 -18.12
C GLY A 319 -1.17 6.57 -19.04
N PRO A 320 -1.30 7.29 -20.16
CA PRO A 320 -0.19 7.49 -21.09
C PRO A 320 0.88 8.37 -20.46
N SER A 321 2.12 7.87 -20.37
CA SER A 321 3.26 8.63 -19.82
C SER A 321 3.70 9.82 -20.69
N VAL A 322 3.11 10.01 -21.88
CA VAL A 322 3.48 11.01 -22.89
C VAL A 322 2.23 11.46 -23.67
N GLU A 323 1.87 12.74 -23.59
CA GLU A 323 0.63 13.33 -24.15
C GLU A 323 0.64 13.59 -25.69
N ILE A 324 1.43 12.85 -26.49
CA ILE A 324 1.89 13.34 -27.81
C ILE A 324 1.21 12.63 -29.03
N LEU A 325 0.31 11.66 -28.84
CA LEU A 325 -0.31 10.91 -29.95
C LEU A 325 -1.80 11.26 -30.20
N PRO A 326 -2.31 11.11 -31.45
CA PRO A 326 -3.71 11.36 -31.77
C PRO A 326 -4.63 10.42 -31.00
N LYS A 327 -5.62 10.99 -30.32
CA LYS A 327 -6.36 10.32 -29.24
C LYS A 327 -7.43 9.32 -29.69
N SER A 328 -8.10 9.54 -30.83
CA SER A 328 -9.37 8.89 -31.17
C SER A 328 -9.34 7.35 -31.15
N ASP A 329 -8.46 6.74 -31.95
CA ASP A 329 -8.60 5.32 -32.30
C ASP A 329 -8.07 4.41 -31.20
N MET A 330 -7.03 4.86 -30.49
CA MET A 330 -6.45 4.16 -29.34
C MET A 330 -7.36 4.24 -28.11
N GLU A 331 -7.95 5.40 -27.81
CA GLU A 331 -8.88 5.55 -26.68
C GLU A 331 -10.16 4.74 -26.89
N LEU A 332 -10.69 4.68 -28.12
CA LEU A 332 -11.78 3.80 -28.51
C LEU A 332 -11.46 2.31 -28.26
N ALA A 333 -10.32 1.83 -28.74
CA ALA A 333 -9.91 0.44 -28.57
C ALA A 333 -9.68 0.08 -27.09
N HIS A 334 -9.16 1.01 -26.29
CA HIS A 334 -9.05 0.85 -24.84
C HIS A 334 -10.43 0.75 -24.18
N HIS A 335 -11.38 1.62 -24.55
CA HIS A 335 -12.73 1.63 -23.98
C HIS A 335 -13.51 0.35 -24.31
N ASP A 336 -13.47 -0.15 -25.55
CA ASP A 336 -14.07 -1.44 -25.92
C ASP A 336 -13.41 -2.62 -25.17
N SER A 337 -12.10 -2.56 -24.89
CA SER A 337 -11.38 -3.59 -24.11
C SER A 337 -11.83 -3.59 -22.63
N LEU A 338 -11.95 -2.42 -22.01
CA LEU A 338 -12.50 -2.29 -20.66
C LEU A 338 -13.97 -2.73 -20.60
N TYR A 339 -14.75 -2.52 -21.67
CA TYR A 339 -16.13 -2.99 -21.80
C TYR A 339 -16.24 -4.52 -21.84
N ALA A 340 -15.41 -5.19 -22.63
CA ALA A 340 -15.35 -6.65 -22.66
C ALA A 340 -14.95 -7.23 -21.28
N LEU A 341 -13.96 -6.63 -20.62
CA LEU A 341 -13.54 -7.00 -19.27
C LEU A 341 -14.67 -6.83 -18.24
N TYR A 342 -15.39 -5.69 -18.25
CA TYR A 342 -16.50 -5.44 -17.34
C TYR A 342 -17.59 -6.52 -17.45
N LYS A 343 -17.98 -6.88 -18.68
CA LYS A 343 -18.95 -7.96 -18.92
C LYS A 343 -18.44 -9.30 -18.40
N LYS A 344 -17.21 -9.67 -18.74
CA LYS A 344 -16.60 -10.92 -18.29
C LYS A 344 -16.58 -11.03 -16.76
N LEU A 345 -16.30 -9.92 -16.05
CA LEU A 345 -16.36 -9.87 -14.58
C LEU A 345 -17.79 -9.96 -14.01
N GLN A 346 -18.79 -9.45 -14.72
CA GLN A 346 -20.20 -9.57 -14.33
C GLN A 346 -20.73 -11.02 -14.48
N GLU A 347 -20.26 -11.74 -15.51
CA GLU A 347 -20.65 -13.11 -15.84
C GLU A 347 -20.02 -14.19 -14.94
N VAL A 348 -18.98 -13.87 -14.17
CA VAL A 348 -18.38 -14.82 -13.20
C VAL A 348 -19.39 -15.15 -12.09
N SER A 349 -19.90 -16.38 -12.06
CA SER A 349 -20.80 -16.84 -10.99
C SER A 349 -20.13 -16.78 -9.61
N LEU A 350 -20.89 -16.34 -8.60
CA LEU A 350 -20.51 -16.39 -7.19
C LEU A 350 -21.17 -17.56 -6.43
N ASP A 351 -22.02 -18.34 -7.09
CA ASP A 351 -22.92 -19.28 -6.42
C ASP A 351 -22.32 -20.68 -6.23
N GLN A 352 -22.64 -21.28 -5.08
CA GLN A 352 -22.60 -22.72 -4.77
C GLN A 352 -21.25 -23.45 -4.86
N ASP A 353 -20.18 -22.90 -4.28
CA ASP A 353 -18.94 -23.65 -3.99
C ASP A 353 -18.73 -23.72 -2.46
N PRO A 354 -18.39 -24.88 -1.85
CA PRO A 354 -18.17 -25.02 -0.39
C PRO A 354 -16.93 -24.29 0.18
N SER A 355 -16.49 -23.23 -0.49
CA SER A 355 -15.46 -22.31 -0.03
C SER A 355 -15.85 -21.59 1.27
N ASN A 356 -14.87 -21.38 2.14
CA ASN A 356 -15.03 -20.67 3.40
C ASN A 356 -15.60 -19.25 3.16
N GLU A 357 -16.52 -18.81 4.01
CA GLU A 357 -17.13 -17.46 4.01
C GLU A 357 -16.11 -16.32 3.90
N VAL A 358 -14.93 -16.49 4.52
CA VAL A 358 -13.79 -15.56 4.40
C VAL A 358 -13.36 -15.41 2.94
N GLN A 359 -13.16 -16.51 2.20
CA GLN A 359 -12.72 -16.45 0.80
C GLN A 359 -13.87 -15.99 -0.12
N ARG A 360 -15.11 -16.38 0.19
CA ARG A 360 -16.32 -15.85 -0.49
C ARG A 360 -16.38 -14.32 -0.41
N ALA A 361 -16.09 -13.75 0.77
CA ALA A 361 -16.02 -12.30 0.96
C ALA A 361 -14.98 -11.66 0.03
N ASP A 362 -13.74 -12.16 -0.01
CA ASP A 362 -12.69 -11.55 -0.83
C ASP A 362 -12.99 -11.61 -2.33
N ILE A 363 -13.44 -12.77 -2.83
CA ILE A 363 -13.77 -12.95 -4.25
C ILE A 363 -14.88 -11.97 -4.67
N CYS A 364 -15.97 -11.89 -3.91
CA CYS A 364 -17.05 -10.98 -4.25
C CYS A 364 -16.62 -9.52 -4.15
N VAL A 365 -16.04 -9.09 -3.01
CA VAL A 365 -15.71 -7.67 -2.83
C VAL A 365 -14.62 -7.24 -3.81
N THR A 366 -13.64 -8.09 -4.12
CA THR A 366 -12.64 -7.85 -5.17
C THR A 366 -13.30 -7.71 -6.55
N ARG A 367 -14.23 -8.59 -6.91
CA ARG A 367 -14.97 -8.51 -8.20
C ARG A 367 -15.77 -7.21 -8.33
N GLN A 368 -16.49 -6.81 -7.28
CA GLN A 368 -17.28 -5.57 -7.29
C GLN A 368 -16.38 -4.32 -7.30
N TRP A 369 -15.29 -4.33 -6.55
CA TRP A 369 -14.29 -3.29 -6.57
C TRP A 369 -13.62 -3.14 -7.94
N MET A 370 -13.23 -4.24 -8.60
CA MET A 370 -12.71 -4.21 -9.98
C MET A 370 -13.72 -3.58 -10.96
N ARG A 371 -15.01 -3.97 -10.89
CA ARG A 371 -16.07 -3.35 -11.70
C ARG A 371 -16.19 -1.84 -11.45
N ALA A 372 -16.07 -1.40 -10.19
CA ALA A 372 -16.11 0.02 -9.82
C ALA A 372 -14.90 0.81 -10.32
N VAL A 373 -13.68 0.23 -10.27
CA VAL A 373 -12.45 0.81 -10.81
C VAL A 373 -12.54 0.97 -12.34
N LEU A 374 -13.04 -0.05 -13.04
CA LEU A 374 -13.24 0.00 -14.50
C LEU A 374 -14.24 1.08 -14.90
N TRP A 375 -15.36 1.21 -14.18
CA TRP A 375 -16.33 2.28 -14.42
C TRP A 375 -15.70 3.66 -14.25
N LYS A 376 -14.96 3.90 -13.15
CA LYS A 376 -14.24 5.17 -12.93
C LYS A 376 -13.31 5.50 -14.11
N ALA A 377 -12.50 4.53 -14.53
CA ALA A 377 -11.57 4.69 -15.65
C ALA A 377 -12.25 5.08 -16.96
N THR A 378 -13.41 4.49 -17.28
CA THR A 378 -14.17 4.83 -18.50
C THR A 378 -14.89 6.18 -18.44
N ASN A 379 -15.24 6.69 -17.25
CA ASN A 379 -15.95 7.97 -17.11
C ASN A 379 -15.00 9.18 -17.01
N SER A 380 -13.75 8.99 -16.59
CA SER A 380 -12.74 10.08 -16.60
C SER A 380 -12.29 10.50 -18.01
N SER A 381 -12.72 9.80 -19.06
CA SER A 381 -12.45 10.13 -20.47
C SER A 381 -13.62 10.93 -21.07
N GLU A 382 -13.78 12.18 -20.62
CA GLU A 382 -14.72 13.14 -21.21
C GLU A 382 -14.34 13.43 -22.68
N GLY A 383 -15.02 12.80 -23.64
CA GLY A 383 -14.74 13.06 -25.06
C GLY A 383 -15.64 12.37 -26.07
N LEU A 384 -16.00 11.09 -25.88
CA LEU A 384 -16.64 10.31 -26.93
C LEU A 384 -18.05 9.79 -26.58
N ASN A 385 -19.05 10.57 -26.99
CA ASN A 385 -20.43 10.08 -27.14
C ASN A 385 -20.51 9.08 -28.30
N SER A 386 -20.40 7.79 -28.00
CA SER A 386 -20.82 6.69 -28.89
C SER A 386 -21.60 5.67 -28.06
N GLY A 387 -22.75 5.22 -28.57
CA GLY A 387 -23.85 4.54 -27.85
C GLY A 387 -23.59 3.18 -27.18
N ARG A 388 -22.46 2.99 -26.49
CA ARG A 388 -22.07 1.79 -25.74
C ARG A 388 -21.63 2.16 -24.32
N LYS A 389 -22.58 2.62 -23.51
CA LYS A 389 -22.30 3.21 -22.18
C LYS A 389 -22.07 2.15 -21.08
N ILE A 390 -20.81 1.90 -20.70
CA ILE A 390 -20.48 1.67 -19.27
C ILE A 390 -20.80 2.93 -18.47
N THR A 391 -20.75 4.09 -19.10
CA THR A 391 -21.07 5.41 -18.54
C THR A 391 -22.56 5.61 -18.21
N SER A 392 -23.38 4.56 -18.12
CA SER A 392 -24.67 4.69 -17.44
C SER A 392 -24.43 4.82 -15.93
N PRO A 393 -25.02 5.83 -15.25
CA PRO A 393 -24.97 5.93 -13.79
C PRO A 393 -25.66 4.75 -13.08
N ASP A 394 -26.43 3.91 -13.80
CA ASP A 394 -26.98 2.67 -13.26
C ASP A 394 -25.92 1.64 -12.87
N HIS A 395 -24.75 1.61 -13.53
CA HIS A 395 -23.76 0.55 -13.31
C HIS A 395 -23.16 0.59 -11.89
N PRO A 396 -22.71 1.74 -11.34
CA PRO A 396 -22.29 1.86 -9.94
C PRO A 396 -23.38 1.49 -8.94
N ILE A 397 -24.63 1.85 -9.23
CA ILE A 397 -25.78 1.48 -8.41
C ILE A 397 -25.98 -0.04 -8.42
N GLN A 398 -25.85 -0.69 -9.57
CA GLN A 398 -25.95 -2.14 -9.68
C GLN A 398 -24.78 -2.86 -8.99
N ILE A 399 -23.54 -2.39 -9.17
CA ILE A 399 -22.36 -2.93 -8.46
C ILE A 399 -22.57 -2.89 -6.94
N ALA A 400 -23.09 -1.77 -6.43
CA ALA A 400 -23.38 -1.61 -5.01
C ALA A 400 -24.56 -2.47 -4.53
N ARG A 401 -25.62 -2.64 -5.33
CA ARG A 401 -26.72 -3.58 -5.03
C ARG A 401 -26.25 -5.02 -4.99
N ASP A 402 -25.46 -5.45 -5.97
CA ASP A 402 -24.86 -6.79 -6.03
C ASP A 402 -23.93 -7.04 -4.83
N PHE A 403 -23.14 -6.03 -4.45
CA PHE A 403 -22.30 -6.06 -3.25
C PHE A 403 -23.15 -6.24 -1.98
N LEU A 404 -24.12 -5.34 -1.73
CA LEU A 404 -24.97 -5.36 -0.54
C LEU A 404 -25.75 -6.68 -0.40
N SER A 405 -26.34 -7.16 -1.51
CA SER A 405 -27.06 -8.42 -1.57
C SER A 405 -26.18 -9.60 -1.12
N PHE A 406 -24.93 -9.66 -1.58
CA PHE A 406 -24.01 -10.72 -1.21
C PHE A 406 -23.50 -10.61 0.23
N ILE A 407 -23.01 -9.44 0.64
CA ILE A 407 -22.40 -9.30 1.98
C ILE A 407 -23.42 -9.41 3.12
N SER A 408 -24.71 -9.18 2.86
CA SER A 408 -25.78 -9.42 3.84
C SER A 408 -25.96 -10.90 4.22
N GLN A 409 -25.37 -11.81 3.44
CA GLN A 409 -25.40 -13.26 3.67
C GLN A 409 -24.14 -13.79 4.39
N LEU A 410 -23.20 -12.91 4.75
CA LEU A 410 -21.92 -13.30 5.36
C LEU A 410 -21.76 -12.67 6.76
N PRO A 411 -21.11 -13.36 7.71
CA PRO A 411 -20.81 -12.77 9.01
C PRO A 411 -19.76 -11.66 8.86
N GLY A 412 -19.88 -10.58 9.64
CA GLY A 412 -18.95 -9.45 9.59
C GLY A 412 -17.48 -9.84 9.82
N THR A 413 -17.23 -10.93 10.57
CA THR A 413 -15.91 -11.51 10.78
C THR A 413 -15.22 -11.99 9.48
N ALA A 414 -16.00 -12.44 8.48
CA ALA A 414 -15.48 -12.86 7.18
C ALA A 414 -14.90 -11.68 6.39
N LEU A 415 -15.54 -10.51 6.46
CA LEU A 415 -15.02 -9.28 5.85
C LEU A 415 -13.81 -8.74 6.64
N GLN A 416 -13.90 -8.74 7.97
CA GLN A 416 -12.84 -8.22 8.86
C GLN A 416 -11.50 -8.97 8.73
N ALA A 417 -11.51 -10.26 8.39
CA ALA A 417 -10.30 -11.07 8.22
C ALA A 417 -9.34 -10.55 7.14
N HIS A 418 -9.85 -9.82 6.14
CA HIS A 418 -9.08 -9.22 5.04
C HIS A 418 -8.41 -7.89 5.38
N GLY A 419 -8.65 -7.38 6.58
CA GLY A 419 -7.88 -6.27 7.12
C GLY A 419 -8.16 -4.94 6.41
N PRO A 420 -7.16 -4.05 6.28
CA PRO A 420 -7.34 -2.70 5.76
C PRO A 420 -7.79 -2.69 4.30
N THR A 421 -7.32 -3.65 3.50
CA THR A 421 -7.66 -3.73 2.07
C THR A 421 -9.16 -3.88 1.82
N MET A 422 -9.91 -4.45 2.75
CA MET A 422 -11.36 -4.56 2.67
C MET A 422 -12.02 -3.18 2.88
N GLU A 423 -11.53 -2.40 3.85
CA GLU A 423 -11.97 -1.02 4.11
C GLU A 423 -11.77 -0.17 2.85
N THR A 424 -10.58 -0.24 2.21
CA THR A 424 -10.26 0.51 0.97
C THR A 424 -11.14 0.08 -0.21
N LYS A 425 -11.37 -1.23 -0.41
CA LYS A 425 -12.24 -1.76 -1.48
C LYS A 425 -13.68 -1.27 -1.31
N ILE A 426 -14.22 -1.30 -0.09
CA ILE A 426 -15.59 -0.86 0.24
C ILE A 426 -15.71 0.66 0.05
N TYR A 427 -14.73 1.43 0.55
CA TYR A 427 -14.66 2.87 0.30
C TYR A 427 -14.65 3.18 -1.20
N GLU A 428 -13.86 2.46 -2.02
CA GLU A 428 -13.81 2.71 -3.46
C GLU A 428 -15.15 2.43 -4.16
N ILE A 429 -15.87 1.37 -3.79
CA ILE A 429 -17.22 1.09 -4.29
C ILE A 429 -18.18 2.23 -3.91
N ALA A 430 -18.20 2.65 -2.64
CA ALA A 430 -19.08 3.73 -2.15
C ALA A 430 -18.75 5.09 -2.78
N SER A 431 -17.45 5.37 -2.92
CA SER A 431 -16.90 6.53 -3.63
C SER A 431 -17.38 6.57 -5.08
N THR A 432 -17.43 5.41 -5.77
CA THR A 432 -17.95 5.31 -7.15
C THR A 432 -19.46 5.52 -7.22
N VAL A 433 -20.24 5.07 -6.23
CA VAL A 433 -21.68 5.41 -6.14
C VAL A 433 -21.88 6.91 -5.97
N ALA A 434 -21.10 7.56 -5.11
CA ALA A 434 -21.18 9.01 -4.92
C ALA A 434 -20.82 9.79 -6.21
N ASP A 435 -19.79 9.34 -6.96
CA ASP A 435 -19.49 9.90 -8.29
C ASP A 435 -20.69 9.76 -9.24
N ALA A 436 -21.31 8.58 -9.31
CA ALA A 436 -22.43 8.30 -10.21
C ALA A 436 -23.66 9.18 -9.95
N ILE A 437 -23.93 9.50 -8.68
CA ILE A 437 -25.02 10.42 -8.30
C ILE A 437 -24.64 11.87 -8.66
N ALA A 438 -23.37 12.27 -8.45
CA ALA A 438 -22.89 13.62 -8.78
C ALA A 438 -22.97 13.97 -10.27
N HIS A 439 -22.84 12.98 -11.16
CA HIS A 439 -22.83 13.17 -12.63
C HIS A 439 -24.21 12.98 -13.28
N ASN A 440 -25.29 12.79 -12.51
CA ASN A 440 -26.62 12.53 -13.07
C ASN A 440 -27.71 13.40 -12.45
N ASP A 441 -28.00 14.53 -13.09
CA ASP A 441 -29.09 15.46 -12.74
C ASP A 441 -30.49 14.80 -12.75
N THR A 442 -30.62 13.60 -13.33
CA THR A 442 -31.90 12.93 -13.61
C THR A 442 -32.08 11.61 -12.87
N VAL A 443 -31.44 11.40 -11.71
CA VAL A 443 -31.71 10.23 -10.85
C VAL A 443 -33.20 10.21 -10.47
N ALA A 444 -33.97 9.36 -11.16
CA ALA A 444 -35.41 9.33 -11.06
C ALA A 444 -35.87 9.00 -9.64
N TRP A 445 -36.50 9.97 -8.98
CA TRP A 445 -37.01 9.92 -7.61
C TRP A 445 -38.12 8.87 -7.36
N ILE A 446 -38.52 8.13 -8.40
CA ILE A 446 -39.65 7.20 -8.46
C ILE A 446 -39.12 5.76 -8.58
N SER A 447 -38.30 5.35 -7.60
CA SER A 447 -37.90 3.96 -7.40
C SER A 447 -37.83 3.69 -5.89
N PRO A 448 -38.28 2.53 -5.39
CA PRO A 448 -38.25 2.20 -3.95
C PRO A 448 -36.84 2.04 -3.37
N TYR A 449 -35.78 2.16 -4.19
CA TYR A 449 -34.38 2.08 -3.77
C TYR A 449 -33.59 3.28 -4.29
N ARG A 450 -33.57 4.38 -3.52
CA ARG A 450 -32.84 5.59 -3.93
C ARG A 450 -31.33 5.35 -3.83
N PRO A 451 -30.52 5.84 -4.79
CA PRO A 451 -29.05 5.78 -4.70
C PRO A 451 -28.45 6.30 -3.38
N ILE A 452 -29.11 7.28 -2.75
CA ILE A 452 -28.66 7.82 -1.46
C ILE A 452 -28.82 6.81 -0.30
N ASP A 453 -29.84 5.94 -0.34
CA ASP A 453 -30.05 4.89 0.67
C ASP A 453 -29.01 3.79 0.56
N ILE A 454 -28.52 3.53 -0.67
CA ILE A 454 -27.42 2.62 -0.95
C ILE A 454 -26.11 3.21 -0.42
N LEU A 455 -25.84 4.50 -0.68
CA LEU A 455 -24.65 5.18 -0.17
C LEU A 455 -24.64 5.20 1.38
N ALA A 456 -25.78 5.47 2.02
CA ALA A 456 -25.94 5.42 3.47
C ALA A 456 -25.79 4.01 4.07
N GLN A 457 -26.13 2.95 3.32
CA GLN A 457 -25.82 1.57 3.72
C GLN A 457 -24.32 1.31 3.67
N LEU A 458 -23.66 1.69 2.57
CA LEU A 458 -22.21 1.51 2.42
C LEU A 458 -21.40 2.28 3.48
N GLN A 459 -21.82 3.50 3.83
CA GLN A 459 -21.25 4.26 4.94
C GLN A 459 -21.35 3.52 6.28
N ARG A 460 -22.52 2.97 6.62
CA ARG A 460 -22.71 2.18 7.85
C ARG A 460 -21.84 0.93 7.88
N ILE A 461 -21.68 0.26 6.75
CA ILE A 461 -20.78 -0.91 6.64
C ILE A 461 -19.33 -0.49 6.88
N LEU A 462 -18.86 0.58 6.23
CA LEU A 462 -17.49 1.11 6.39
C LEU A 462 -17.19 1.56 7.83
N ALA A 463 -18.16 2.16 8.52
CA ALA A 463 -18.02 2.54 9.93
C ALA A 463 -18.03 1.33 10.90
N SER A 464 -18.71 0.24 10.53
CA SER A 464 -18.81 -0.97 11.36
C SER A 464 -17.62 -1.92 11.22
N ILE A 465 -16.98 -1.97 10.04
CA ILE A 465 -15.94 -2.96 9.75
C ILE A 465 -14.65 -2.63 10.53
N ARG A 466 -14.14 -3.62 11.29
CA ARG A 466 -12.92 -3.51 12.11
C ARG A 466 -12.92 -2.34 13.10
N GLY A 467 -14.09 -1.84 13.51
CA GLY A 467 -14.22 -0.68 14.41
C GLY A 467 -14.04 0.67 13.73
N GLY A 468 -14.21 0.74 12.41
CA GLY A 468 -14.14 1.97 11.63
C GLY A 468 -12.75 2.32 11.10
N ASN A 469 -12.74 3.26 10.16
CA ASN A 469 -11.58 3.92 9.60
C ASN A 469 -11.92 5.40 9.38
N GLU A 470 -11.63 6.22 10.40
CA GLU A 470 -12.00 7.64 10.46
C GLU A 470 -11.61 8.42 9.20
N ALA A 471 -10.47 8.12 8.58
CA ALA A 471 -10.01 8.80 7.38
C ALA A 471 -10.86 8.47 6.15
N LEU A 472 -11.13 7.18 5.91
CA LEU A 472 -12.01 6.75 4.80
C LEU A 472 -13.46 7.21 5.02
N GLU A 473 -13.93 7.18 6.26
CA GLU A 473 -15.27 7.66 6.64
C GLU A 473 -15.42 9.17 6.44
N GLN A 474 -14.47 9.99 6.90
CA GLN A 474 -14.51 11.45 6.69
C GLN A 474 -14.47 11.82 5.20
N MET A 475 -13.67 11.12 4.39
CA MET A 475 -13.64 11.33 2.94
C MET A 475 -14.98 10.97 2.28
N LEU A 476 -15.57 9.81 2.66
CA LEU A 476 -16.85 9.37 2.10
C LEU A 476 -18.02 10.24 2.56
N TYR A 477 -18.01 10.72 3.82
CA TYR A 477 -18.99 11.65 4.36
C TYR A 477 -18.94 12.99 3.61
N SER A 478 -17.75 13.57 3.45
CA SER A 478 -17.55 14.83 2.72
C SER A 478 -18.05 14.72 1.27
N LYS A 479 -17.80 13.58 0.62
CA LYS A 479 -18.27 13.31 -0.74
C LYS A 479 -19.80 13.16 -0.81
N ALA A 480 -20.40 12.43 0.13
CA ALA A 480 -21.85 12.27 0.20
C ALA A 480 -22.58 13.60 0.50
N ALA A 481 -22.02 14.44 1.38
CA ALA A 481 -22.56 15.74 1.72
C ALA A 481 -22.54 16.71 0.53
N CYS A 482 -21.48 16.70 -0.29
CA CYS A 482 -21.41 17.46 -1.53
C CYS A 482 -22.52 17.06 -2.51
N VAL A 483 -22.72 15.74 -2.70
CA VAL A 483 -23.80 15.19 -3.53
C VAL A 483 -25.19 15.60 -3.01
N GLN A 484 -25.43 15.51 -1.71
CA GLN A 484 -26.70 15.93 -1.10
C GLN A 484 -26.93 17.44 -1.21
N GLY A 485 -25.91 18.27 -1.01
CA GLY A 485 -26.00 19.72 -1.15
C GLY A 485 -26.39 20.14 -2.56
N ASN A 486 -25.73 19.60 -3.58
CA ASN A 486 -26.09 19.84 -4.98
C ASN A 486 -27.54 19.41 -5.28
N LEU A 487 -27.98 18.30 -4.71
CA LEU A 487 -29.33 17.77 -4.87
C LEU A 487 -30.41 18.66 -4.23
N VAL A 488 -30.10 19.34 -3.12
CA VAL A 488 -31.00 20.33 -2.50
C VAL A 488 -31.07 21.61 -3.34
N MET A 489 -29.94 22.09 -3.87
CA MET A 489 -29.90 23.27 -4.77
C MET A 489 -30.68 23.04 -6.08
N LEU A 490 -30.74 21.80 -6.57
CA LEU A 490 -31.55 21.40 -7.73
C LEU A 490 -33.07 21.32 -7.45
N VAL A 491 -33.49 21.45 -6.18
CA VAL A 491 -34.89 21.33 -5.73
C VAL A 491 -35.43 22.68 -5.21
N GLU A 492 -34.63 23.75 -5.20
CA GLU A 492 -35.17 25.09 -4.94
C GLU A 492 -36.15 25.52 -6.06
N PRO A 493 -37.33 26.06 -5.73
CA PRO A 493 -38.40 26.27 -6.70
C PRO A 493 -38.10 27.49 -7.60
N SER A 494 -37.61 27.21 -8.81
CA SER A 494 -37.65 28.19 -9.89
C SER A 494 -39.10 28.41 -10.37
N SER A 495 -39.58 29.64 -10.23
CA SER A 495 -40.85 30.19 -10.71
C SER A 495 -42.15 29.49 -10.28
N LEU A 496 -42.91 30.18 -9.42
CA LEU A 496 -44.25 30.72 -9.77
C LEU A 496 -44.67 31.75 -8.71
N ILE A 497 -44.22 33.00 -8.89
CA ILE A 497 -44.97 34.17 -8.42
C ILE A 497 -45.60 34.75 -9.69
N GLU A 498 -46.76 34.22 -10.05
CA GLU A 498 -47.73 34.94 -10.88
C GLU A 498 -48.86 35.36 -9.94
N ASP A 499 -49.29 36.62 -10.07
CA ASP A 499 -50.30 37.23 -9.23
C ASP A 499 -51.62 36.46 -9.28
N PHE A 500 -52.21 36.19 -8.11
CA PHE A 500 -53.63 35.88 -7.99
C PHE A 500 -54.23 36.66 -6.83
N ASP A 501 -55.38 37.29 -7.11
CA ASP A 501 -55.96 38.36 -6.32
C ASP A 501 -56.41 37.97 -4.89
N ASP A 502 -56.30 38.94 -3.98
CA ASP A 502 -56.96 38.92 -2.66
C ASP A 502 -58.48 39.07 -2.82
N GLU A 503 -59.23 37.97 -2.97
CA GLU A 503 -60.66 37.93 -2.62
C GLU A 503 -61.06 36.70 -1.79
N TRP A 504 -61.30 36.97 -0.49
CA TRP A 504 -62.33 36.38 0.38
C TRP A 504 -62.62 34.87 0.31
N LEU A 505 -62.33 34.18 1.41
CA LEU A 505 -63.39 33.81 2.36
C LEU A 505 -62.85 33.27 3.70
N GLU A 506 -63.24 33.94 4.79
CA GLU A 506 -63.25 33.33 6.11
C GLU A 506 -64.19 32.11 6.11
N ASN A 507 -63.77 31.02 6.76
CA ASN A 507 -64.62 30.23 7.66
C ASN A 507 -63.78 29.20 8.42
N ASP A 508 -63.59 29.45 9.71
CA ASP A 508 -63.38 28.37 10.67
C ASP A 508 -64.54 27.37 10.59
N ILE A 509 -64.26 26.08 10.80
CA ILE A 509 -64.97 25.17 11.72
C ILE A 509 -64.39 23.75 11.63
N PHE A 510 -63.99 23.23 12.79
CA PHE A 510 -63.87 21.82 13.20
C PHE A 510 -64.17 20.71 12.16
N PHE A 511 -63.29 19.70 12.09
CA PHE A 511 -63.45 18.48 12.91
C PHE A 511 -62.19 17.58 12.90
N SER A 512 -61.98 16.85 14.00
CA SER A 512 -61.02 15.75 14.08
C SER A 512 -61.57 14.48 13.42
N ILE A 513 -60.68 13.69 12.82
CA ILE A 513 -60.39 12.27 13.15
C ILE A 513 -59.04 11.89 12.51
#